data_AF-A0A968DN41-F1
#
_entry.id   AF-A0A968DN41-F1
#
_cell.length_a   1.000
_cell.length_b   1.000
_cell.length_c   1.000
_cell.angle_alpha   90.00
_cell.angle_beta   90.00
_cell.angle_gamma   90.00
#
_symmetry.space_group_name_H-M   'P 1'
#
loop_
_entity.id
_entity.type
_entity.pdbx_description
1 polymer ?
#
loop_
_entity_poly.entity_id
_entity_poly.type
_entity_poly.pdbx_seq_one_letter_code
_entity_poly.pdbx_strand_id
1 'polypeptide(L)'
;MYIRLSIFLLILGILLTACSSEPELEAVQTATQIPEPSPMVTEEESPEQEVDSPTLGEEELFEMLINGGEEGMNTALISIVEHGDQRFVSVLIELMRAAQIGLIRGVNYPALVEALEDLSGQNFGDDWPTWVEWYGGTDLQPPPGFTSWKGRLLSRIDPQFAEFLKDEHPS
;
A
#
# COMPACT_ATOMS: atom_id res chain seq x y z
N MET A 1 -6.88 -35.98 -34.17
CA MET A 1 -7.92 -36.95 -33.76
C MET A 1 -8.62 -36.37 -32.56
N TYR A 2 -9.89 -35.99 -32.73
CA TYR A 2 -10.74 -35.23 -31.83
C TYR A 2 -11.44 -36.13 -30.80
N ILE A 3 -11.50 -35.73 -29.52
CA ILE A 3 -12.58 -36.05 -28.56
C ILE A 3 -12.68 -34.84 -27.60
N ARG A 4 -13.53 -33.83 -27.88
CA ARG A 4 -14.91 -33.58 -27.35
C ARG A 4 -14.95 -33.49 -25.81
N LEU A 5 -15.16 -32.32 -25.19
CA LEU A 5 -16.34 -31.44 -25.16
C LEU A 5 -17.58 -32.11 -24.53
N SER A 6 -18.11 -31.48 -23.48
CA SER A 6 -19.46 -31.59 -22.88
C SER A 6 -19.58 -32.30 -21.53
N ILE A 7 -19.88 -31.50 -20.50
CA ILE A 7 -20.85 -31.66 -19.38
C ILE A 7 -20.76 -30.29 -18.67
N PHE A 8 -21.50 -29.23 -19.03
CA PHE A 8 -22.95 -29.00 -18.98
C PHE A 8 -23.63 -29.44 -17.67
N LEU A 9 -23.83 -28.43 -16.81
CA LEU A 9 -25.04 -28.18 -16.01
C LEU A 9 -25.41 -29.18 -14.89
N LEU A 10 -25.20 -28.73 -13.64
CA LEU A 10 -26.10 -29.06 -12.53
C LEU A 10 -26.38 -27.78 -11.72
N ILE A 11 -27.45 -27.10 -12.15
CA ILE A 11 -28.19 -26.09 -11.41
C ILE A 11 -28.92 -26.78 -10.24
N LEU A 12 -29.31 -25.99 -9.22
CA LEU A 12 -30.34 -26.25 -8.20
C LEU A 12 -29.74 -26.75 -6.87
N GLY A 13 -29.86 -26.10 -5.74
CA GLY A 13 -30.62 -24.92 -5.31
C GLY A 13 -30.79 -25.04 -3.80
N ILE A 14 -30.33 -24.07 -3.01
CA ILE A 14 -30.74 -23.91 -1.62
C ILE A 14 -30.95 -22.41 -1.35
N LEU A 15 -32.19 -21.99 -1.55
CA LEU A 15 -32.78 -20.85 -0.86
C LEU A 15 -33.00 -21.30 0.59
N LEU A 16 -32.33 -20.68 1.56
CA LEU A 16 -32.73 -20.74 2.96
C LEU A 16 -32.75 -19.32 3.54
N THR A 17 -33.98 -18.82 3.62
CA THR A 17 -34.52 -17.76 4.45
C THR A 17 -34.05 -17.87 5.90
N ALA A 18 -33.62 -16.78 6.54
CA ALA A 18 -34.24 -16.27 7.78
C ALA A 18 -33.44 -15.12 8.47
N CYS A 19 -34.19 -14.05 8.75
CA CYS A 19 -34.22 -13.25 9.98
C CYS A 19 -32.97 -12.47 10.45
N SER A 20 -32.92 -11.21 10.03
CA SER A 20 -33.17 -10.03 10.87
C SER A 20 -32.89 -10.16 12.38
N SER A 21 -31.84 -9.48 12.84
CA SER A 21 -31.82 -8.81 14.16
C SER A 21 -30.98 -7.54 14.04
N GLU A 22 -31.64 -6.37 14.00
CA GLU A 22 -31.00 -5.08 14.24
C GLU A 22 -30.74 -4.94 15.75
N PRO A 23 -29.51 -4.65 16.20
CA PRO A 23 -29.28 -4.17 17.55
C PRO A 23 -29.56 -2.65 17.63
N GLU A 24 -30.55 -2.34 18.45
CA GLU A 24 -30.90 -1.03 19.00
C GLU A 24 -29.68 -0.34 19.61
N LEU A 25 -29.25 0.78 19.01
CA LEU A 25 -28.20 1.63 19.58
C LEU A 25 -28.83 2.58 20.61
N GLU A 26 -28.71 2.20 21.88
CA GLU A 26 -28.95 3.10 23.00
C GLU A 26 -27.92 4.25 22.99
N ALA A 27 -28.44 5.48 22.91
CA ALA A 27 -27.67 6.69 23.07
C ALA A 27 -27.25 6.87 24.53
N VAL A 28 -26.00 6.50 24.86
CA VAL A 28 -25.39 6.87 26.14
C VAL A 28 -24.79 8.27 26.03
N GLN A 29 -25.51 9.26 26.56
CA GLN A 29 -24.96 10.55 26.97
C GLN A 29 -24.05 10.34 28.19
N THR A 30 -22.75 10.52 28.02
CA THR A 30 -21.84 10.73 29.15
C THR A 30 -21.26 12.12 29.06
N ALA A 31 -21.58 12.90 30.09
CA ALA A 31 -21.22 14.30 30.27
C ALA A 31 -19.71 14.53 30.30
N THR A 32 -19.33 15.64 29.70
CA THR A 32 -18.05 16.32 29.76
C THR A 32 -17.61 16.54 31.22
N GLN A 33 -16.53 15.89 31.63
CA GLN A 33 -15.79 16.25 32.83
C GLN A 33 -14.52 16.99 32.36
N ILE A 34 -14.45 18.28 32.64
CA ILE A 34 -13.30 19.15 32.36
C ILE A 34 -12.31 18.98 33.52
N PRO A 35 -11.14 18.35 33.34
CA PRO A 35 -10.09 18.36 34.35
C PRO A 35 -9.36 19.71 34.40
N GLU A 36 -9.06 20.13 35.64
CA GLU A 36 -8.30 21.32 36.01
C GLU A 36 -6.91 21.43 35.34
N PRO A 37 -6.41 22.66 35.09
CA PRO A 37 -5.06 22.89 34.62
C PRO A 37 -4.03 22.54 35.71
N SER A 38 -3.28 21.46 35.48
CA SER A 38 -2.08 21.11 36.26
C SER A 38 -0.86 21.94 35.85
N PRO A 39 0.10 22.14 36.78
CA PRO A 39 1.11 23.19 36.72
C PRO A 39 2.19 22.95 35.65
N MET A 40 2.71 24.06 35.11
CA MET A 40 3.88 24.15 34.25
C MET A 40 5.05 23.32 34.81
N VAL A 41 5.35 22.22 34.12
CA VAL A 41 6.65 21.55 34.22
C VAL A 41 7.57 22.25 33.23
N THR A 42 8.60 22.91 33.76
CA THR A 42 9.71 23.43 32.98
C THR A 42 10.42 22.25 32.32
N GLU A 43 10.23 22.09 31.01
CA GLU A 43 10.99 21.16 30.18
C GLU A 43 12.44 21.65 30.13
N GLU A 44 13.35 20.90 30.75
CA GLU A 44 14.78 20.99 30.47
C GLU A 44 14.98 20.48 29.03
N GLU A 45 15.29 21.39 28.11
CA GLU A 45 15.79 21.08 26.77
C GLU A 45 17.06 20.21 26.90
N SER A 46 16.85 18.89 26.83
CA SER A 46 17.93 17.96 26.55
C SER A 46 18.34 18.19 25.10
N PRO A 47 19.62 18.45 24.80
CA PRO A 47 20.06 18.66 23.44
C PRO A 47 19.88 17.36 22.65
N GLU A 48 18.82 17.31 21.85
CA GLU A 48 18.60 16.28 20.84
C GLU A 48 19.76 16.36 19.86
N GLN A 49 20.73 15.45 20.01
CA GLN A 49 21.70 15.20 18.97
C GLN A 49 20.94 14.61 17.78
N GLU A 50 20.68 15.46 16.79
CA GLU A 50 20.22 15.11 15.45
C GLU A 50 21.24 14.13 14.86
N VAL A 51 20.99 12.83 15.03
CA VAL A 51 21.74 11.76 14.39
C VAL A 51 21.37 11.85 12.92
N ASP A 52 22.27 12.45 12.13
CA ASP A 52 22.24 12.52 10.66
C ASP A 52 22.40 11.10 10.09
N SER A 53 21.37 10.28 10.28
CA SER A 53 21.22 9.01 9.58
C SER A 53 21.01 9.37 8.12
N PRO A 54 21.86 8.90 7.19
CA PRO A 54 21.72 9.24 5.79
C PRO A 54 20.35 8.80 5.29
N THR A 55 19.47 9.78 5.03
CA THR A 55 18.17 9.54 4.43
C THR A 55 18.41 9.00 3.01
N LEU A 56 17.95 7.78 2.73
CA LEU A 56 18.04 7.20 1.40
C LEU A 56 17.27 8.10 0.41
N GLY A 57 17.88 8.33 -0.76
CA GLY A 57 17.21 9.10 -1.81
C GLY A 57 16.05 8.33 -2.44
N GLU A 58 15.04 9.04 -2.97
CA GLU A 58 13.89 8.42 -3.62
C GLU A 58 14.29 7.49 -4.79
N GLU A 59 15.29 7.89 -5.58
CA GLU A 59 15.83 7.07 -6.68
C GLU A 59 16.44 5.76 -6.16
N GLU A 60 17.14 5.82 -5.03
CA GLU A 60 17.73 4.65 -4.40
C GLU A 60 16.65 3.70 -3.87
N LEU A 61 15.62 4.24 -3.20
CA LEU A 61 14.46 3.47 -2.75
C LEU A 61 13.78 2.76 -3.93
N PHE A 62 13.56 3.44 -5.05
CA PHE A 62 12.98 2.84 -6.24
C PHE A 62 13.80 1.67 -6.80
N GLU A 63 15.12 1.83 -6.88
CA GLU A 63 16.00 0.78 -7.38
C GLU A 63 16.06 -0.41 -6.42
N MET A 64 16.07 -0.16 -5.10
CA MET A 64 16.00 -1.21 -4.09
C MET A 64 14.69 -2.02 -4.17
N LEU A 65 13.56 -1.36 -4.41
CA LEU A 65 12.25 -2.02 -4.53
C LEU A 65 12.12 -2.94 -5.77
N ILE A 66 12.83 -2.65 -6.87
CA ILE A 66 12.73 -3.44 -8.13
C ILE A 66 13.90 -4.41 -8.31
N ASN A 67 15.10 -3.99 -7.93
CA ASN A 67 16.37 -4.65 -8.25
C ASN A 67 17.16 -5.07 -7.01
N GLY A 68 16.78 -4.64 -5.80
CA GLY A 68 17.48 -4.93 -4.55
C GLY A 68 17.29 -6.35 -4.00
N GLY A 69 16.47 -7.18 -4.65
CA GLY A 69 16.09 -8.49 -4.11
C GLY A 69 15.30 -8.36 -2.79
N GLU A 70 15.22 -9.45 -2.03
CA GLU A 70 14.46 -9.48 -0.78
C GLU A 70 15.04 -8.52 0.28
N GLU A 71 16.36 -8.51 0.47
CA GLU A 71 17.05 -7.66 1.45
C GLU A 71 16.93 -6.17 1.12
N GLY A 72 17.19 -5.80 -0.14
CA GLY A 72 17.06 -4.42 -0.59
C GLY A 72 15.62 -3.93 -0.49
N MET A 73 14.64 -4.75 -0.90
CA MET A 73 13.23 -4.41 -0.76
C MET A 73 12.82 -4.21 0.70
N ASN A 74 13.19 -5.13 1.60
CA ASN A 74 12.88 -4.99 3.03
C ASN A 74 13.49 -3.71 3.62
N THR A 75 14.72 -3.39 3.25
CA THR A 75 15.40 -2.17 3.70
C THR A 75 14.67 -0.92 3.18
N ALA A 76 14.23 -0.91 1.93
CA ALA A 76 13.45 0.18 1.37
C ALA A 76 12.08 0.33 2.05
N LEU A 77 11.36 -0.78 2.29
CA LEU A 77 10.07 -0.76 2.99
C LEU A 77 10.20 -0.18 4.41
N ILE A 78 11.20 -0.63 5.18
CA ILE A 78 11.49 -0.11 6.52
C ILE A 78 11.73 1.41 6.45
N SER A 79 12.61 1.85 5.55
CA SER A 79 12.92 3.27 5.39
C SER A 79 11.68 4.10 5.04
N ILE A 80 10.82 3.64 4.12
CA ILE A 80 9.60 4.35 3.72
C ILE A 80 8.62 4.45 4.90
N VAL A 81 8.40 3.36 5.64
CA VAL A 81 7.47 3.32 6.78
C VAL A 81 7.98 4.18 7.93
N GLU A 82 9.27 4.10 8.27
CA GLU A 82 9.89 4.91 9.33
C GLU A 82 9.76 6.42 9.06
N HIS A 83 9.81 6.83 7.79
CA HIS A 83 9.64 8.23 7.39
C HIS A 83 8.16 8.62 7.19
N GLY A 84 7.22 7.66 7.23
CA GLY A 84 5.79 7.91 7.05
C GLY A 84 5.43 8.52 5.69
N ASP A 85 6.22 8.25 4.65
CA ASP A 85 6.04 8.90 3.34
C ASP A 85 4.88 8.27 2.56
N GLN A 86 3.67 8.80 2.78
CA GLN A 86 2.44 8.32 2.14
C GLN A 86 2.44 8.43 0.61
N ARG A 87 3.36 9.20 0.00
CA ARG A 87 3.48 9.24 -1.47
C ARG A 87 3.77 7.84 -2.03
N PHE A 88 4.54 7.03 -1.29
CA PHE A 88 4.92 5.68 -1.69
C PHE A 88 3.78 4.65 -1.68
N VAL A 89 2.60 4.97 -1.12
CA VAL A 89 1.41 4.11 -1.20
C VAL A 89 1.14 3.68 -2.65
N SER A 90 1.24 4.61 -3.60
CA SER A 90 1.10 4.33 -5.04
C SER A 90 2.11 3.28 -5.55
N VAL A 91 3.36 3.38 -5.11
CA VAL A 91 4.47 2.48 -5.45
C VAL A 91 4.19 1.08 -4.92
N LEU A 92 3.77 0.97 -3.66
CA LEU A 92 3.51 -0.31 -3.01
C LEU A 92 2.29 -1.02 -3.62
N ILE A 93 1.26 -0.29 -4.04
CA ILE A 93 0.11 -0.85 -4.79
C ILE A 93 0.56 -1.46 -6.13
N GLU A 94 1.45 -0.78 -6.87
CA GLU A 94 1.99 -1.29 -8.13
C GLU A 94 2.89 -2.53 -7.91
N LEU A 95 3.70 -2.53 -6.84
CA LEU A 95 4.51 -3.70 -6.46
C LEU A 95 3.65 -4.88 -6.06
N MET A 96 2.56 -4.66 -5.31
CA MET A 96 1.60 -5.70 -4.96
C MET A 96 1.07 -6.35 -6.23
N ARG A 97 0.63 -5.53 -7.20
CA ARG A 97 0.14 -6.05 -8.48
C ARG A 97 1.21 -6.81 -9.24
N ALA A 98 2.41 -6.25 -9.32
CA ALA A 98 3.54 -6.86 -10.01
C ALA A 98 3.89 -8.23 -9.41
N ALA A 99 3.83 -8.36 -8.08
CA ALA A 99 4.05 -9.64 -7.39
C ALA A 99 2.93 -10.64 -7.68
N GLN A 100 1.66 -10.22 -7.61
CA GLN A 100 0.50 -11.07 -7.90
C GLN A 100 0.50 -11.65 -9.32
N ILE A 101 0.93 -10.85 -10.31
CA ILE A 101 1.01 -11.31 -11.71
C ILE A 101 2.36 -11.97 -12.05
N GLY A 102 3.26 -12.12 -11.08
CA GLY A 102 4.55 -12.79 -11.23
C GLY A 102 5.60 -12.00 -12.02
N LEU A 103 5.44 -10.68 -12.14
CA LEU A 103 6.39 -9.78 -12.81
C LEU A 103 7.67 -9.55 -11.99
N ILE A 104 7.53 -9.60 -10.67
CA ILE A 104 8.62 -9.61 -9.70
C ILE A 104 8.54 -10.89 -8.87
N ARG A 105 9.71 -11.44 -8.49
CA ARG A 105 9.84 -12.69 -7.73
C ARG A 105 10.78 -12.46 -6.56
N GLY A 106 10.66 -13.30 -5.51
CA GLY A 106 11.50 -13.16 -4.31
C GLY A 106 11.16 -11.92 -3.48
N VAL A 107 9.92 -11.46 -3.57
CA VAL A 107 9.38 -10.36 -2.76
C VAL A 107 8.89 -10.93 -1.45
N ASN A 108 9.21 -10.25 -0.34
CA ASN A 108 8.56 -10.48 0.94
C ASN A 108 7.14 -9.89 0.90
N TYR A 109 6.21 -10.62 0.29
CA TYR A 109 4.86 -10.15 0.04
C TYR A 109 4.08 -9.79 1.31
N PRO A 110 4.17 -10.55 2.43
CA PRO A 110 3.57 -10.12 3.69
C PRO A 110 4.07 -8.76 4.19
N ALA A 111 5.39 -8.51 4.17
CA ALA A 111 5.94 -7.22 4.59
C ALA A 111 5.52 -6.06 3.66
N LEU A 112 5.33 -6.33 2.36
CA LEU A 112 4.79 -5.35 1.42
C LEU A 112 3.34 -4.96 1.77
N VAL A 113 2.50 -5.93 2.12
CA VAL A 113 1.11 -5.69 2.54
C VAL A 113 1.10 -4.89 3.85
N GLU A 114 1.89 -5.32 4.85
CA GLU A 114 1.99 -4.64 6.14
C GLU A 114 2.44 -3.18 5.98
N ALA A 115 3.48 -2.91 5.19
CA ALA A 115 3.93 -1.55 4.91
C ALA A 115 2.86 -0.68 4.23
N LEU A 116 2.04 -1.27 3.35
CA LEU A 116 0.94 -0.56 2.70
C LEU A 116 -0.19 -0.22 3.69
N GLU A 117 -0.51 -1.14 4.60
CA GLU A 117 -1.49 -0.91 5.67
C GLU A 117 -0.99 0.15 6.66
N ASP A 118 0.27 0.08 7.07
CA ASP A 118 0.88 1.04 8.00
C ASP A 118 0.90 2.47 7.44
N LEU A 119 1.28 2.64 6.16
CA LEU A 119 1.35 3.97 5.54
C LEU A 119 -0.03 4.58 5.27
N SER A 120 -0.99 3.76 4.88
CA SER A 120 -2.33 4.22 4.47
C SER A 120 -3.33 4.32 5.63
N GLY A 121 -3.06 3.61 6.73
CA GLY A 121 -4.01 3.39 7.82
C GLY A 121 -5.22 2.53 7.42
N GLN A 122 -5.19 1.89 6.25
CA GLN A 122 -6.24 0.98 5.79
C GLN A 122 -5.85 -0.48 6.05
N ASN A 123 -6.81 -1.39 6.06
CA ASN A 123 -6.59 -2.82 6.26
C ASN A 123 -7.34 -3.63 5.20
N PHE A 124 -6.89 -3.51 3.95
CA PHE A 124 -7.47 -4.23 2.82
C PHE A 124 -6.70 -5.52 2.48
N GLY A 125 -5.61 -5.81 3.19
CA GLY A 125 -4.79 -6.99 2.94
C GLY A 125 -4.26 -7.05 1.50
N ASP A 126 -4.45 -8.20 0.85
CA ASP A 126 -3.99 -8.46 -0.51
C ASP A 126 -5.02 -8.12 -1.62
N ASP A 127 -6.13 -7.46 -1.27
CA ASP A 127 -7.19 -7.07 -2.20
C ASP A 127 -6.79 -5.85 -3.06
N TRP A 128 -5.96 -6.10 -4.06
CA TRP A 128 -5.47 -5.08 -4.99
C TRP A 128 -6.59 -4.22 -5.63
N PRO A 129 -7.73 -4.79 -6.11
CA PRO A 129 -8.85 -3.97 -6.59
C PRO A 129 -9.32 -2.92 -5.58
N THR A 130 -9.48 -3.29 -4.32
CA THR A 130 -9.92 -2.38 -3.25
C THR A 130 -8.87 -1.29 -2.99
N TRP A 131 -7.59 -1.63 -3.03
CA TRP A 131 -6.50 -0.64 -2.93
C TRP A 131 -6.53 0.41 -4.05
N VAL A 132 -6.74 -0.02 -5.29
CA VAL A 132 -6.80 0.90 -6.44
C VAL A 132 -8.02 1.81 -6.37
N GLU A 133 -9.19 1.26 -6.01
CA GLU A 133 -10.41 2.04 -5.85
C GLU A 133 -10.24 3.09 -4.75
N TRP A 134 -9.74 2.70 -3.59
CA TRP A 134 -9.48 3.61 -2.48
C TRP A 134 -8.46 4.69 -2.87
N TYR A 135 -7.30 4.31 -3.43
CA TYR A 135 -6.24 5.26 -3.80
C TYR A 135 -6.74 6.31 -4.81
N GLY A 136 -7.56 5.89 -5.79
CA GLY A 136 -8.17 6.80 -6.77
C GLY A 136 -9.18 7.79 -6.17
N GLY A 137 -9.64 7.58 -4.94
CA GLY A 137 -10.45 8.53 -4.17
C GLY A 137 -9.65 9.49 -3.28
N THR A 138 -8.32 9.36 -3.23
CA THR A 138 -7.44 10.21 -2.41
C THR A 138 -6.85 11.37 -3.22
N ASP A 139 -6.34 12.38 -2.51
CA ASP A 139 -5.54 13.47 -3.11
C ASP A 139 -4.02 13.17 -3.09
N LEU A 140 -3.62 11.95 -2.68
CA LEU A 140 -2.22 11.58 -2.54
C LEU A 140 -1.49 11.63 -3.89
N GLN A 141 -0.40 12.39 -3.93
CA GLN A 141 0.46 12.45 -5.10
C GLN A 141 1.58 11.40 -4.98
N PRO A 142 1.90 10.68 -6.07
CA PRO A 142 3.03 9.76 -6.07
C PRO A 142 4.37 10.51 -5.89
N PRO A 143 5.44 9.84 -5.46
CA PRO A 143 6.75 10.48 -5.34
C PRO A 143 7.28 10.89 -6.73
N PRO A 144 8.11 11.95 -6.81
CA PRO A 144 8.83 12.30 -8.03
C PRO A 144 9.52 11.07 -8.62
N GLY A 145 9.47 10.89 -9.94
CA GLY A 145 10.08 9.71 -10.60
C GLY A 145 9.16 8.51 -10.75
N PHE A 146 7.98 8.51 -10.14
CA PHE A 146 7.06 7.37 -10.12
C PHE A 146 6.63 6.92 -11.51
N THR A 147 6.32 7.84 -12.43
CA THR A 147 5.82 7.47 -13.76
C THR A 147 6.92 6.77 -14.55
N SER A 148 8.14 7.32 -14.54
CA SER A 148 9.30 6.67 -15.18
C SER A 148 9.63 5.34 -14.51
N TRP A 149 9.57 5.26 -13.18
CA TRP A 149 9.78 4.02 -12.43
C TRP A 149 8.77 2.93 -12.81
N LYS A 150 7.48 3.28 -12.92
CA LYS A 150 6.42 2.37 -13.38
C LYS A 150 6.65 1.92 -14.82
N GLY A 151 7.14 2.83 -15.68
CA GLY A 151 7.63 2.49 -17.02
C GLY A 151 8.72 1.41 -17.00
N ARG A 152 9.75 1.56 -16.14
CA ARG A 152 10.81 0.55 -15.96
C ARG A 152 10.26 -0.77 -15.44
N LEU A 153 9.36 -0.75 -14.45
CA LEU A 153 8.71 -1.95 -13.93
C LEU A 153 7.96 -2.71 -15.02
N LEU A 154 7.08 -2.02 -15.76
CA LEU A 154 6.24 -2.60 -16.80
C LEU A 154 7.00 -2.96 -18.08
N SER A 155 8.20 -2.41 -18.28
CA SER A 155 9.08 -2.78 -19.40
C SER A 155 9.47 -4.26 -19.42
N ARG A 156 9.36 -4.93 -18.26
CA ARG A 156 9.53 -6.38 -18.11
C ARG A 156 8.43 -7.19 -18.82
N ILE A 157 7.28 -6.57 -19.12
CA ILE A 157 6.20 -7.13 -19.95
C ILE A 157 6.42 -6.75 -21.40
N ASP A 158 6.55 -5.44 -21.66
CA ASP A 158 6.78 -4.87 -22.99
C ASP A 158 7.76 -3.68 -22.89
N PRO A 159 8.93 -3.74 -23.55
CA PRO A 159 9.92 -2.68 -23.50
C PRO A 159 9.38 -1.27 -23.81
N GLN A 160 8.32 -1.14 -24.62
CA GLN A 160 7.74 0.14 -25.00
C GLN A 160 7.16 0.92 -23.81
N PHE A 161 6.83 0.27 -22.69
CA PHE A 161 6.35 0.97 -21.50
C PHE A 161 7.38 1.97 -20.95
N ALA A 162 8.68 1.65 -21.00
CA ALA A 162 9.72 2.59 -20.57
C ALA A 162 9.90 3.77 -21.54
N GLU A 163 9.47 3.63 -22.79
CA GLU A 163 9.51 4.72 -23.77
C GLU A 163 8.34 5.69 -23.61
N PHE A 164 7.19 5.17 -23.16
CA PHE A 164 5.93 5.88 -23.07
C PHE A 164 5.67 6.50 -21.69
N LEU A 165 5.92 5.75 -20.61
CA LEU A 165 5.68 6.22 -19.24
C LEU A 165 6.90 6.98 -18.74
N LYS A 166 6.80 8.31 -18.73
CA LYS A 166 7.87 9.22 -18.32
C LYS A 166 7.33 10.35 -17.46
N ASP A 167 8.13 10.84 -16.52
CA ASP A 167 7.70 11.90 -15.59
C ASP A 167 7.48 13.26 -16.29
N GLU A 168 8.08 13.49 -17.47
CA GLU A 168 7.79 14.70 -18.25
C GLU A 168 6.37 14.68 -18.86
N HIS A 169 5.75 13.50 -18.92
CA HIS A 169 4.41 13.26 -19.46
C HIS A 169 3.58 12.38 -18.50
N PRO A 170 3.27 12.89 -17.29
CA PRO A 170 2.48 12.13 -16.33
C PRO A 170 1.07 11.93 -16.90
N SER A 171 0.63 10.68 -16.90
CA SER A 171 -0.69 10.24 -17.37
C SER A 171 -1.81 10.65 -16.43
#